data_AF-G0UIC9-F1
#
_entry.id   AF-G0UIC9-F1
#
_cell.length_a   1.000
_cell.length_b   1.000
_cell.length_c   1.000
_cell.angle_alpha   90.00
_cell.angle_beta   90.00
_cell.angle_gamma   90.00
#
_symmetry.space_group_name_H-M   'P 1'
#
loop_
_entity.id
_entity.type
_entity.pdbx_description
1 polymer ?
#
loop_
_entity_poly.entity_id
_entity_poly.type
_entity_poly.pdbx_seq_one_letter_code
_entity_poly.pdbx_strand_id
1 'polypeptide(L)'
;MSESKLNLVASTLTNSLGTTIIGHVASENVVITVKYANNDVDTTTSDKSGSFMVKVPTENTDSEVTLSATLPDRSEKEEIALAIDQPAPVVTAVISTQNGQRLLEGRVNQADVAISVHFVGDEHVISLPVDNGLEFELVLPDEVLPSQIEVHATNQQTGKTGRTVVGLGVTSKTVAMPALTDEMIAEYVHNEEVKHEAKLAASQQATNEIKTDETADNATSVAATSEETVADKTPVENVQVETESATVEKADDVTTESRVARRKHGGIRGFFARLFGRKG
;
A
#
# COMPACT_ATOMS: atom_id res chain seq x y z
N MET A 1 -59.47 -23.53 17.00
CA MET A 1 -58.07 -23.58 17.47
C MET A 1 -57.29 -22.68 16.54
N SER A 2 -56.86 -21.51 17.00
CA SER A 2 -56.00 -20.64 16.20
C SER A 2 -54.61 -21.24 16.15
N GLU A 3 -54.11 -21.58 14.97
CA GLU A 3 -52.70 -21.88 14.73
C GLU A 3 -51.88 -20.72 15.31
N SER A 4 -51.13 -20.97 16.38
CA SER A 4 -50.30 -19.94 17.01
C SER A 4 -49.04 -19.79 16.18
N LYS A 5 -49.09 -18.90 15.19
CA LYS A 5 -47.92 -18.50 14.41
C LYS A 5 -46.83 -18.00 15.36
N LEU A 6 -45.60 -18.51 15.21
CA LEU A 6 -44.47 -18.18 16.09
C LEU A 6 -44.00 -16.73 15.91
N ASN A 7 -44.40 -16.08 14.81
CA ASN A 7 -44.07 -14.71 14.44
C ASN A 7 -42.57 -14.44 14.53
N LEU A 8 -41.79 -15.32 13.89
CA LEU A 8 -40.35 -15.18 13.83
C LEU A 8 -39.97 -13.92 13.03
N VAL A 9 -39.27 -13.00 13.69
CA VAL A 9 -38.67 -11.82 13.07
C VAL A 9 -37.21 -11.74 13.51
N ALA A 10 -36.30 -11.48 12.58
CA ALA A 10 -34.90 -11.31 12.91
C ALA A 10 -34.19 -10.38 11.92
N SER A 11 -33.04 -9.87 12.32
CA SER A 11 -32.13 -9.07 11.51
C SER A 11 -30.69 -9.40 11.86
N THR A 12 -29.80 -9.20 10.90
CA THR A 12 -28.36 -9.26 11.13
C THR A 12 -27.82 -7.87 11.46
N LEU A 13 -26.87 -7.81 12.38
CA LEU A 13 -26.06 -6.64 12.69
C LEU A 13 -24.59 -6.98 12.45
N THR A 14 -23.97 -6.35 11.45
CA THR A 14 -22.57 -6.54 11.10
C THR A 14 -21.75 -5.34 11.55
N ASN A 15 -20.65 -5.57 12.28
CA ASN A 15 -19.70 -4.54 12.67
C ASN A 15 -18.25 -5.07 12.66
N SER A 16 -17.30 -4.27 13.15
CA SER A 16 -15.88 -4.66 13.21
C SER A 16 -15.56 -5.85 14.11
N LEU A 17 -16.50 -6.30 14.95
CA LEU A 17 -16.37 -7.45 15.83
C LEU A 17 -17.03 -8.73 15.28
N GLY A 18 -17.67 -8.63 14.11
CA GLY A 18 -18.34 -9.72 13.42
C GLY A 18 -19.84 -9.46 13.19
N THR A 19 -20.55 -10.53 12.84
CA THR A 19 -21.99 -10.51 12.55
C THR A 19 -22.77 -11.16 13.70
N THR A 20 -23.84 -10.51 14.13
CA THR A 20 -24.76 -11.02 15.15
C THR A 20 -26.17 -11.02 14.59
N ILE A 21 -26.89 -12.12 14.74
CA ILE A 21 -28.31 -12.23 14.45
C ILE A 21 -29.07 -11.87 15.73
N ILE A 22 -30.01 -10.94 15.61
CA ILE A 22 -30.89 -10.50 16.69
C ILE A 22 -32.31 -10.76 16.22
N GLY A 23 -33.11 -11.42 17.03
CA GLY A 23 -34.49 -11.70 16.66
C GLY A 23 -35.43 -11.86 17.83
N HIS A 24 -36.68 -12.05 17.48
CA HIS A 24 -37.81 -12.16 18.37
C HIS A 24 -38.83 -13.17 17.84
N VAL A 25 -39.48 -13.85 18.77
CA VAL A 25 -40.60 -14.77 18.55
C VAL A 25 -41.68 -14.50 19.59
N ALA A 26 -42.93 -14.85 19.28
CA ALA A 26 -44.08 -14.55 20.13
C ALA A 26 -44.12 -15.34 21.47
N SER A 27 -43.21 -16.28 21.69
CA SER A 27 -43.22 -17.17 22.86
C SER A 27 -41.81 -17.40 23.42
N GLU A 28 -41.73 -17.60 24.72
CA GLU A 28 -40.49 -18.01 25.40
C GLU A 28 -40.18 -19.50 25.13
N ASN A 29 -38.93 -19.89 25.35
CA ASN A 29 -38.46 -21.27 25.22
C ASN A 29 -38.63 -21.89 23.82
N VAL A 30 -38.74 -21.06 22.78
CA VAL A 30 -38.74 -21.51 21.39
C VAL A 30 -37.30 -21.82 20.99
N VAL A 31 -37.09 -22.98 20.39
CA VAL A 31 -35.78 -23.39 19.86
C VAL A 31 -35.57 -22.71 18.52
N ILE A 32 -34.50 -21.93 18.42
CA ILE A 32 -34.07 -21.25 17.20
C ILE A 32 -32.86 -22.01 16.65
N THR A 33 -33.00 -22.51 15.43
CA THR A 33 -31.95 -23.20 14.71
C THR A 33 -31.50 -22.32 13.55
N VAL A 34 -30.22 -21.93 13.55
CA VAL A 34 -29.56 -21.17 12.49
C VAL A 34 -28.77 -22.15 11.63
N LYS A 35 -29.07 -22.18 10.34
CA LYS A 35 -28.34 -22.98 9.35
C LYS A 35 -27.52 -22.06 8.46
N TYR A 36 -26.22 -22.34 8.40
CA TYR A 36 -25.25 -21.68 7.52
C TYR A 36 -25.14 -22.45 6.18
N ALA A 37 -24.61 -21.85 5.10
CA ALA A 37 -24.62 -22.52 3.80
C ALA A 37 -23.60 -23.67 3.70
N ASN A 38 -22.58 -23.66 4.56
CA ASN A 38 -21.68 -24.80 4.79
C ASN A 38 -22.37 -26.01 5.47
N ASN A 39 -23.67 -25.90 5.81
CA ASN A 39 -24.48 -26.85 6.57
C ASN A 39 -24.14 -26.96 8.06
N ASP A 40 -23.31 -26.07 8.60
CA ASP A 40 -23.19 -25.93 10.04
C ASP A 40 -24.49 -25.39 10.62
N VAL A 41 -24.74 -25.78 11.86
CA VAL A 41 -25.99 -25.49 12.55
C VAL A 41 -25.68 -25.01 13.95
N ASP A 42 -26.18 -23.81 14.27
CA ASP A 42 -26.23 -23.31 15.63
C ASP A 42 -27.65 -23.38 16.18
N THR A 43 -27.75 -23.62 17.49
CA THR A 43 -29.03 -23.64 18.19
C THR A 43 -29.00 -22.71 19.39
N THR A 44 -30.03 -21.90 19.53
CA THR A 44 -30.28 -21.09 20.73
C THR A 44 -31.75 -21.20 21.13
N THR A 45 -32.10 -20.66 22.29
CA THR A 45 -33.47 -20.67 22.79
C THR A 45 -33.90 -19.24 23.08
N SER A 46 -35.15 -18.90 22.77
CA SER A 46 -35.71 -17.59 23.11
C SER A 46 -35.83 -17.40 24.63
N ASP A 47 -35.55 -16.19 25.08
CA ASP A 47 -35.67 -15.81 26.49
C ASP A 47 -37.15 -15.61 26.92
N LYS A 48 -37.37 -15.19 28.17
CA LYS A 48 -38.71 -14.92 28.72
C LYS A 48 -39.51 -13.85 27.97
N SER A 49 -38.82 -12.99 27.22
CA SER A 49 -39.43 -11.97 26.38
C SER A 49 -39.64 -12.45 24.94
N GLY A 50 -39.22 -13.68 24.60
CA GLY A 50 -39.22 -14.19 23.23
C GLY A 50 -38.04 -13.69 22.40
N SER A 51 -37.06 -13.02 22.99
CA SER A 51 -35.90 -12.49 22.28
C SER A 51 -34.77 -13.51 22.21
N PHE A 52 -33.95 -13.45 21.16
CA PHE A 52 -32.77 -14.29 21.03
C PHE A 52 -31.64 -13.54 20.30
N MET A 53 -30.42 -14.03 20.54
CA MET A 53 -29.22 -13.52 19.90
C MET A 53 -28.28 -14.68 19.56
N VAL A 54 -27.73 -14.67 18.36
CA VAL A 54 -26.77 -15.68 17.88
C VAL A 54 -25.60 -14.96 17.22
N LYS A 55 -24.37 -15.33 17.59
CA LYS A 55 -23.17 -14.83 16.91
C LYS A 55 -22.91 -15.72 15.69
N VAL A 56 -22.79 -15.11 14.52
CA VAL A 56 -22.42 -15.83 13.30
C VAL A 56 -20.92 -16.16 13.36
N PRO A 57 -20.51 -17.40 13.06
CA PRO A 57 -19.10 -17.79 12.98
C PRO A 57 -18.33 -16.90 12.00
N THR A 58 -17.09 -16.56 12.33
CA THR A 58 -16.24 -15.67 11.51
C THR A 58 -15.84 -16.27 10.16
N GLU A 59 -15.81 -17.60 10.12
CA GLU A 59 -15.56 -18.45 8.97
C GLU A 59 -16.79 -18.61 8.07
N ASN A 60 -17.96 -18.13 8.50
CA ASN A 60 -19.13 -18.08 7.63
C ASN A 60 -18.94 -16.97 6.60
N THR A 61 -18.56 -17.37 5.40
CA THR A 61 -18.38 -16.48 4.26
C THR A 61 -19.68 -16.26 3.49
N ASP A 62 -20.79 -16.87 3.89
CA ASP A 62 -22.04 -16.76 3.14
C ASP A 62 -22.75 -15.41 3.36
N SER A 63 -23.45 -14.97 2.32
CA SER A 63 -24.27 -13.75 2.32
C SER A 63 -25.68 -13.96 2.86
N GLU A 64 -26.06 -15.20 3.18
CA GLU A 64 -27.40 -15.55 3.65
C GLU A 64 -27.34 -16.68 4.69
N VAL A 65 -28.23 -16.60 5.68
CA VAL A 65 -28.43 -17.65 6.70
C VAL A 65 -29.91 -17.98 6.81
N THR A 66 -30.23 -19.24 7.08
CA THR A 66 -31.61 -19.68 7.26
C THR A 66 -31.89 -19.87 8.75
N LEU A 67 -32.91 -19.21 9.27
CA LEU A 67 -33.38 -19.37 10.63
C LEU A 67 -34.65 -20.19 10.64
N SER A 68 -34.75 -21.08 11.61
CA SER A 68 -36.00 -21.76 11.92
C SER A 68 -36.33 -21.73 13.40
N ALA A 69 -37.59 -21.45 13.69
CA ALA A 69 -38.16 -21.44 15.04
C ALA A 69 -39.08 -22.65 15.20
N THR A 70 -38.88 -23.41 16.28
CA THR A 70 -39.70 -24.58 16.62
C THR A 70 -39.98 -24.61 18.11
N LEU A 71 -41.22 -24.91 18.52
CA LEU A 71 -41.54 -25.16 19.93
C LEU A 71 -41.10 -26.58 20.32
N PRO A 72 -40.55 -26.81 21.52
CA PRO A 72 -40.09 -28.14 21.94
C PRO A 72 -41.16 -29.23 21.85
N ASP A 73 -42.42 -28.85 22.11
CA ASP A 73 -43.55 -29.77 22.20
C ASP A 73 -44.42 -29.81 20.92
N ARG A 74 -43.99 -29.13 19.84
CA ARG A 74 -44.75 -29.07 18.59
C ARG A 74 -43.88 -29.27 17.36
N SER A 75 -44.50 -29.75 16.29
CA SER A 75 -43.88 -29.87 14.97
C SER A 75 -44.03 -28.62 14.10
N GLU A 76 -44.69 -27.58 14.60
CA GLU A 76 -44.83 -26.30 13.89
C GLU A 76 -43.45 -25.62 13.76
N LYS A 77 -43.04 -25.35 12.52
CA LYS A 77 -41.78 -24.69 12.16
C LYS A 77 -42.10 -23.41 11.39
N GLU A 78 -41.51 -22.30 11.80
CA GLU A 78 -41.46 -21.07 11.00
C GLU A 78 -40.03 -20.83 10.53
N GLU A 79 -39.85 -20.49 9.27
CA GLU A 79 -38.54 -20.37 8.64
C GLU A 79 -38.43 -19.05 7.89
N ILE A 80 -37.31 -18.36 8.10
CA ILE A 80 -36.97 -17.11 7.40
C ILE A 80 -35.53 -17.18 6.93
N ALA A 81 -35.24 -16.52 5.82
CA ALA A 81 -33.89 -16.32 5.35
C ALA A 81 -33.45 -14.88 5.64
N LEU A 82 -32.23 -14.72 6.14
CA LEU A 82 -31.65 -13.43 6.48
C LEU A 82 -30.40 -13.19 5.63
N ALA A 83 -30.37 -12.06 4.92
CA ALA A 83 -29.17 -11.60 4.28
C ALA A 83 -28.18 -11.05 5.32
N ILE A 84 -26.93 -11.51 5.28
CA ILE A 84 -25.82 -10.92 6.01
C ILE A 84 -25.29 -9.75 5.19
N ASP A 85 -25.55 -8.54 5.67
CA ASP A 85 -25.00 -7.35 5.05
C ASP A 85 -23.54 -7.15 5.50
N GLN A 86 -22.58 -7.69 4.74
CA GLN A 86 -21.16 -7.42 4.98
C GLN A 86 -20.82 -5.98 4.55
N PRO A 87 -19.90 -5.29 5.26
CA PRO A 87 -19.47 -3.95 4.87
C PRO A 87 -18.70 -3.96 3.55
N ALA A 88 -18.54 -2.78 2.93
CA ALA A 88 -17.62 -2.64 1.82
C ALA A 88 -16.17 -2.92 2.29
N PRO A 89 -15.32 -3.54 1.45
CA PRO A 89 -13.93 -3.76 1.80
C PRO A 89 -13.21 -2.45 2.07
N VAL A 90 -12.32 -2.45 3.05
CA VAL A 90 -11.34 -1.39 3.26
C VAL A 90 -9.99 -1.92 2.77
N VAL A 91 -9.37 -1.17 1.88
CA VAL A 91 -8.08 -1.49 1.28
C VAL A 91 -7.09 -0.38 1.56
N THR A 92 -5.86 -0.77 1.91
CA THR A 92 -4.71 0.13 2.00
C THR A 92 -3.65 -0.31 1.02
N ALA A 93 -2.91 0.64 0.46
CA ALA A 93 -1.85 0.35 -0.50
C ALA A 93 -0.75 1.41 -0.42
N VAL A 94 0.49 0.96 -0.46
CA VAL A 94 1.69 1.79 -0.41
C VAL A 94 2.72 1.29 -1.42
N ILE A 95 3.53 2.19 -1.95
CA ILE A 95 4.73 1.81 -2.70
C ILE A 95 5.89 1.72 -1.73
N SER A 96 6.56 0.58 -1.68
CA SER A 96 7.83 0.38 -0.97
C SER A 96 8.96 0.08 -1.96
N THR A 97 10.20 0.22 -1.51
CA THR A 97 11.39 -0.16 -2.30
C THR A 97 12.20 -1.18 -1.53
N GLN A 98 12.19 -2.41 -2.03
CA GLN A 98 12.87 -3.54 -1.40
C GLN A 98 13.86 -4.14 -2.39
N ASN A 99 15.11 -4.27 -1.95
CA ASN A 99 16.17 -4.93 -2.73
C ASN A 99 16.35 -4.36 -4.15
N GLY A 100 16.13 -3.05 -4.31
CA GLY A 100 16.22 -2.37 -5.60
C GLY A 100 15.00 -2.54 -6.51
N GLN A 101 13.92 -3.16 -6.04
CA GLN A 101 12.64 -3.27 -6.74
C GLN A 101 11.60 -2.41 -6.04
N ARG A 102 10.76 -1.73 -6.83
CA ARG A 102 9.57 -1.04 -6.32
C ARG A 102 8.42 -2.03 -6.26
N LEU A 103 7.75 -2.08 -5.11
CA LEU A 103 6.63 -2.97 -4.83
C LEU A 103 5.43 -2.13 -4.45
N LEU A 104 4.27 -2.44 -5.02
CA LEU A 104 2.98 -2.05 -4.49
C LEU A 104 2.57 -3.11 -3.47
N GLU A 105 2.50 -2.72 -2.21
CA GLU A 105 2.08 -3.59 -1.11
C GLU A 105 0.79 -3.06 -0.53
N GLY A 106 -0.11 -3.95 -0.15
CA GLY A 106 -1.34 -3.53 0.48
C GLY A 106 -2.01 -4.60 1.30
N ARG A 107 -3.03 -4.18 2.03
CA ARG A 107 -3.82 -5.03 2.91
C ARG A 107 -5.30 -4.78 2.70
N VAL A 108 -6.10 -5.81 2.96
CA VAL A 108 -7.55 -5.72 3.09
C VAL A 108 -8.02 -6.20 4.45
N ASN A 109 -9.19 -5.71 4.87
CA ASN A 109 -9.77 -6.01 6.17
C ASN A 109 -10.71 -7.21 6.19
N GLN A 110 -10.93 -7.88 5.05
CA GLN A 110 -11.87 -8.99 4.93
C GLN A 110 -11.40 -10.02 3.89
N ALA A 111 -11.86 -11.26 4.03
CA ALA A 111 -11.60 -12.36 3.10
C ALA A 111 -12.46 -12.26 1.83
N ASP A 112 -12.20 -13.15 0.86
CA ASP A 112 -12.95 -13.26 -0.41
C ASP A 112 -13.06 -11.94 -1.20
N VAL A 113 -11.98 -11.16 -1.15
CA VAL A 113 -11.85 -9.90 -1.89
C VAL A 113 -11.01 -10.14 -3.14
N ALA A 114 -11.48 -9.66 -4.30
CA ALA A 114 -10.60 -9.47 -5.44
C ALA A 114 -10.00 -8.08 -5.43
N ILE A 115 -8.70 -8.03 -5.69
CA ILE A 115 -7.94 -6.80 -5.86
C ILE A 115 -7.74 -6.55 -7.35
N SER A 116 -7.98 -5.32 -7.76
CA SER A 116 -7.71 -4.80 -9.09
C SER A 116 -6.92 -3.50 -8.97
N VAL A 117 -5.80 -3.42 -9.69
CA VAL A 117 -4.95 -2.25 -9.76
C VAL A 117 -5.20 -1.57 -11.11
N HIS A 118 -5.58 -0.30 -11.05
CA HIS A 118 -5.82 0.56 -12.20
C HIS A 118 -4.68 1.56 -12.31
N PHE A 119 -4.07 1.65 -13.48
CA PHE A 119 -3.11 2.71 -13.78
C PHE A 119 -3.84 3.88 -14.43
N VAL A 120 -3.78 5.05 -13.82
CA VAL A 120 -4.47 6.25 -14.32
C VAL A 120 -3.94 6.61 -15.70
N GLY A 121 -4.84 6.68 -16.68
CA GLY A 121 -4.48 6.91 -18.09
C GLY A 121 -4.18 5.63 -18.89
N ASP A 122 -4.29 4.46 -18.27
CA ASP A 122 -4.24 3.16 -18.92
C ASP A 122 -5.57 2.40 -18.72
N GLU A 123 -6.02 1.68 -19.74
CA GLU A 123 -7.20 0.81 -19.65
C GLU A 123 -6.85 -0.57 -19.06
N HIS A 124 -5.56 -0.89 -18.92
CA HIS A 124 -5.13 -2.16 -18.34
C HIS A 124 -5.41 -2.20 -16.84
N VAL A 125 -6.12 -3.25 -16.43
CA VAL A 125 -6.40 -3.58 -15.04
C VAL A 125 -5.65 -4.85 -14.68
N ILE A 126 -4.88 -4.81 -13.60
CA ILE A 126 -4.16 -5.97 -13.08
C ILE A 126 -4.95 -6.54 -11.90
N SER A 127 -5.42 -7.79 -12.02
CA SER A 127 -6.00 -8.51 -10.90
C SER A 127 -4.92 -9.18 -10.05
N LEU A 128 -4.95 -8.94 -8.75
CA LEU A 128 -3.98 -9.50 -7.80
C LEU A 128 -4.67 -10.51 -6.88
N PRO A 129 -4.04 -11.67 -6.61
CA PRO A 129 -4.48 -12.55 -5.55
C PRO A 129 -4.20 -11.92 -4.18
N VAL A 130 -5.09 -12.19 -3.23
CA VAL A 130 -4.89 -11.87 -1.80
C VAL A 130 -4.44 -13.13 -1.09
N ASP A 131 -3.42 -13.03 -0.26
CA ASP A 131 -2.91 -14.16 0.51
C ASP A 131 -3.73 -14.42 1.79
N ASN A 132 -3.35 -15.45 2.55
CA ASN A 132 -4.02 -15.79 3.81
C ASN A 132 -3.82 -14.74 4.91
N GLY A 133 -2.82 -13.85 4.78
CA GLY A 133 -2.58 -12.71 5.64
C GLY A 133 -3.42 -11.48 5.27
N LEU A 134 -4.29 -11.60 4.26
CA LEU A 134 -5.05 -10.51 3.66
C LEU A 134 -4.17 -9.44 3.01
N GLU A 135 -3.01 -9.86 2.51
CA GLU A 135 -2.02 -9.01 1.86
C GLU A 135 -1.98 -9.26 0.35
N PHE A 136 -1.54 -8.26 -0.39
CA PHE A 136 -1.27 -8.39 -1.83
C PHE A 136 -0.01 -7.60 -2.20
N GLU A 137 0.65 -8.06 -3.27
CA GLU A 137 1.89 -7.48 -3.77
C GLU A 137 1.89 -7.42 -5.30
N LEU A 138 2.47 -6.34 -5.84
CA LEU A 138 2.74 -6.19 -7.27
C LEU A 138 4.07 -5.48 -7.49
N VAL A 139 4.96 -6.08 -8.28
CA VAL A 139 6.19 -5.41 -8.72
C VAL A 139 5.84 -4.29 -9.69
N LEU A 140 6.33 -3.08 -9.38
CA LEU A 140 6.11 -1.88 -10.19
C LEU A 140 7.36 -1.50 -10.99
N PRO A 141 7.19 -1.00 -12.23
CA PRO A 141 8.25 -0.31 -12.94
C PRO A 141 8.72 0.98 -12.22
N ASP A 142 9.96 1.40 -12.50
CA ASP A 142 10.58 2.55 -11.85
C ASP A 142 9.91 3.88 -12.19
N GLU A 143 9.28 3.97 -13.36
CA GLU A 143 8.60 5.17 -13.85
C GLU A 143 7.21 5.42 -13.25
N VAL A 144 6.60 4.42 -12.60
CA VAL A 144 5.23 4.55 -12.08
C VAL A 144 5.21 5.42 -10.82
N LEU A 145 4.39 6.46 -10.82
CA LEU A 145 4.17 7.31 -9.65
C LEU A 145 2.97 6.82 -8.83
N PRO A 146 2.97 7.02 -7.50
CA PRO A 146 1.83 6.65 -6.64
C PRO A 146 0.50 7.27 -7.09
N SER A 147 0.53 8.53 -7.55
CA SER A 147 -0.66 9.24 -8.05
C SER A 147 -1.26 8.65 -9.32
N GLN A 148 -0.53 7.74 -9.99
CA GLN A 148 -0.99 7.05 -11.18
C GLN A 148 -1.60 5.69 -10.86
N ILE A 149 -1.79 5.34 -9.59
CA ILE A 149 -2.31 4.03 -9.18
C ILE A 149 -3.54 4.19 -8.31
N GLU A 150 -4.61 3.52 -8.71
CA GLU A 150 -5.79 3.30 -7.89
C GLU A 150 -5.95 1.80 -7.62
N VAL A 151 -6.17 1.45 -6.36
CA VAL A 151 -6.44 0.06 -5.97
C VAL A 151 -7.89 -0.08 -5.60
N HIS A 152 -8.55 -1.02 -6.28
CA HIS A 152 -9.94 -1.37 -6.09
C HIS A 152 -10.03 -2.74 -5.44
N ALA A 153 -10.78 -2.82 -4.34
CA ALA A 153 -11.13 -4.05 -3.66
C ALA A 153 -12.61 -4.33 -3.87
N THR A 154 -12.97 -5.54 -4.30
CA THR A 154 -14.37 -5.97 -4.46
C THR A 154 -14.62 -7.22 -3.66
N ASN A 155 -15.59 -7.18 -2.74
CA ASN A 155 -16.06 -8.37 -2.05
C ASN A 155 -16.84 -9.24 -3.05
N GLN A 156 -16.42 -10.49 -3.24
CA GLN A 156 -17.00 -11.37 -4.25
C GLN A 156 -18.42 -11.86 -3.91
N GLN A 157 -18.80 -11.85 -2.63
CA GLN A 157 -20.13 -12.27 -2.19
C GLN A 157 -21.16 -11.15 -2.29
N THR A 158 -20.80 -9.95 -1.85
CA THR A 158 -21.73 -8.82 -1.77
C THR A 158 -21.64 -7.87 -2.96
N GLY A 159 -20.58 -7.95 -3.76
CA GLY A 159 -20.29 -7.02 -4.85
C GLY A 159 -19.93 -5.60 -4.38
N LYS A 160 -19.86 -5.36 -3.06
CA LYS A 160 -19.48 -4.05 -2.52
C LYS A 160 -18.01 -3.78 -2.77
N THR A 161 -17.69 -2.52 -3.07
CA THR A 161 -16.35 -2.10 -3.47
C THR A 161 -15.75 -1.08 -2.53
N GLY A 162 -14.45 -1.21 -2.28
CA GLY A 162 -13.59 -0.24 -1.63
C GLY A 162 -12.54 0.27 -2.60
N ARG A 163 -12.10 1.51 -2.41
CA ARG A 163 -11.06 2.13 -3.24
C ARG A 163 -10.04 2.85 -2.38
N THR A 164 -8.80 2.85 -2.82
CA THR A 164 -7.75 3.63 -2.18
C THR A 164 -6.76 4.16 -3.22
N VAL A 165 -6.24 5.35 -2.95
CA VAL A 165 -5.13 5.94 -3.71
C VAL A 165 -3.84 5.53 -3.03
N VAL A 166 -2.83 5.22 -3.83
CA VAL A 166 -1.57 4.68 -3.32
C VAL A 166 -0.69 5.78 -2.73
N GLY A 167 -0.19 5.55 -1.51
CA GLY A 167 0.79 6.41 -0.85
C GLY A 167 2.25 5.98 -1.07
N LEU A 168 3.20 6.84 -0.69
CA LEU A 168 4.61 6.47 -0.58
C LEU A 168 4.89 5.86 0.79
N GLY A 169 5.34 4.61 0.83
CA GLY A 169 5.89 3.99 2.02
C GLY A 169 7.36 4.38 2.18
N VAL A 170 7.70 5.09 3.24
CA VAL A 170 9.10 5.37 3.58
C VAL A 170 9.71 4.13 4.24
N THR A 171 10.39 3.29 3.46
CA THR A 171 11.27 2.27 4.01
C THR A 171 12.68 2.84 4.09
N SER A 172 13.04 3.42 5.24
CA SER A 172 14.42 3.83 5.50
C SER A 172 15.29 2.58 5.67
N LYS A 173 15.82 2.04 4.56
CA LYS A 173 17.05 1.25 4.66
C LYS A 173 18.15 2.23 5.05
N THR A 174 18.51 2.24 6.32
CA THR A 174 19.77 2.80 6.79
C THR A 174 20.89 2.02 6.11
N VAL A 175 21.36 2.53 4.97
CA VAL A 175 22.63 2.07 4.41
C VAL A 175 23.67 2.48 5.45
N ALA A 176 24.22 1.50 6.18
CA ALA A 176 25.35 1.77 7.05
C ALA A 176 26.48 2.28 6.16
N MET A 177 26.74 3.59 6.19
CA MET A 177 28.00 4.08 5.65
C MET A 177 29.10 3.34 6.42
N PRO A 178 30.06 2.69 5.73
CA PRO A 178 31.20 2.13 6.43
C PRO A 178 31.85 3.27 7.21
N ALA A 179 31.97 3.11 8.53
CA ALA A 179 32.78 4.03 9.31
C ALA A 179 34.19 4.03 8.70
N LEU A 180 34.74 5.22 8.44
CA LEU A 180 36.17 5.32 8.11
C LEU A 180 36.93 4.65 9.26
N THR A 181 37.64 3.57 8.96
CA THR A 181 38.47 2.91 9.96
C THR A 181 39.77 3.69 10.13
N ASP A 182 40.36 3.63 11.33
CA ASP A 182 41.64 4.27 11.61
C ASP A 182 42.75 3.79 10.65
N GLU A 183 42.66 2.56 10.13
CA GLU A 183 43.55 2.03 9.11
C GLU A 183 43.44 2.77 7.77
N MET A 184 42.22 3.09 7.32
CA MET A 184 42.02 3.86 6.08
C MET A 184 42.51 5.31 6.22
N ILE A 185 42.38 5.88 7.42
CA ILE A 185 42.91 7.21 7.74
C ILE A 185 44.44 7.17 7.71
N ALA A 186 45.05 6.18 8.35
CA ALA A 186 46.50 6.01 8.38
C ALA A 186 47.09 5.78 6.98
N GLU A 187 46.43 4.97 6.14
CA GLU A 187 46.87 4.74 4.76
C GLU A 187 46.79 6.03 3.92
N TYR A 188 45.74 6.84 4.10
CA TYR A 188 45.63 8.12 3.42
C TYR A 188 46.73 9.10 3.85
N VAL A 189 46.98 9.22 5.16
CA VAL A 189 48.04 10.09 5.70
C VAL A 189 49.41 9.62 5.21
N HIS A 190 49.69 8.33 5.27
CA HIS A 190 50.95 7.77 4.79
C HIS A 190 51.16 8.00 3.29
N ASN A 191 50.11 7.83 2.47
CA ASN A 191 50.18 8.10 1.04
C ASN A 191 50.37 9.59 0.73
N GLU A 192 49.80 10.49 1.52
CA GLU A 192 50.06 11.93 1.39
C GLU A 192 51.47 12.30 1.83
N GLU A 193 52.00 11.71 2.91
CA GLU A 193 53.38 11.89 3.35
C GLU A 193 54.39 11.41 2.30
N VAL A 194 54.20 10.20 1.75
CA VAL A 194 55.07 9.66 0.69
C VAL A 194 55.03 10.53 -0.57
N LYS A 195 53.85 11.04 -0.96
CA LYS A 195 53.74 12.02 -2.07
C LYS A 195 54.43 13.34 -1.76
N HIS A 196 54.36 13.80 -0.51
CA HIS A 196 55.01 15.03 -0.08
C HIS A 196 56.54 14.89 -0.07
N GLU A 197 57.06 13.76 0.41
CA GLU A 197 58.48 13.42 0.38
C GLU A 197 59.00 13.25 -1.05
N ALA A 198 58.24 12.59 -1.93
CA ALA A 198 58.59 12.47 -3.34
C ALA A 198 58.64 13.82 -4.05
N LYS A 199 57.71 14.75 -3.73
CA LYS A 199 57.73 16.13 -4.24
C LYS A 199 58.91 16.93 -3.70
N LEU A 200 59.26 16.77 -2.42
CA LEU A 200 60.41 17.43 -1.80
C LEU A 200 61.73 16.93 -2.40
N ALA A 201 61.88 15.61 -2.61
CA ALA A 201 63.04 15.03 -3.29
C ALA A 201 63.17 15.50 -4.75
N ALA A 202 62.06 15.62 -5.47
CA ALA A 202 62.06 16.18 -6.82
C ALA A 202 62.42 17.68 -6.85
N SER A 203 62.03 18.46 -5.83
CA SER A 203 62.40 19.88 -5.70
C SER A 203 63.86 20.10 -5.27
N GLN A 204 64.47 19.14 -4.57
CA GLN A 204 65.89 19.15 -4.20
C GLN A 204 66.83 18.76 -5.36
N GLN A 205 66.36 17.90 -6.28
CA GLN A 205 67.09 17.66 -7.54
C GLN A 205 67.04 18.89 -8.46
N ALA A 206 65.93 19.63 -8.49
CA ALA A 206 65.81 20.86 -9.28
C ALA A 206 66.63 22.06 -8.72
N THR A 207 67.02 22.05 -7.44
CA THR A 207 67.80 23.14 -6.82
C THR A 207 69.31 22.94 -6.88
N ASN A 208 69.81 21.77 -7.29
CA ASN A 208 71.25 21.53 -7.51
C ASN A 208 71.73 21.85 -8.94
N GLU A 209 70.83 22.15 -9.89
CA GLU A 209 71.21 22.54 -11.26
C GLU A 209 71.19 24.05 -11.51
N ILE A 210 70.84 24.89 -10.53
CA ILE A 210 70.77 26.35 -10.70
C ILE A 210 71.59 27.04 -9.61
N LYS A 211 72.91 26.92 -9.70
CA LYS A 211 73.86 27.94 -9.20
C LYS A 211 74.72 28.41 -10.37
N THR A 212 74.14 29.30 -11.16
CA THR A 212 74.90 30.34 -11.85
C THR A 212 74.05 31.60 -11.89
N ASP A 213 74.70 32.68 -11.50
CA ASP A 213 74.37 34.09 -11.66
C ASP A 213 73.38 34.83 -10.73
N GLU A 214 73.72 36.10 -10.61
CA GLU A 214 73.59 37.05 -9.52
C GLU A 214 72.24 37.82 -9.45
N THR A 215 72.06 38.44 -8.27
CA THR A 215 71.43 39.75 -8.00
C THR A 215 69.90 39.92 -7.88
N ALA A 216 69.53 40.24 -6.63
CA ALA A 216 68.78 41.43 -6.16
C ALA A 216 67.23 41.46 -6.15
N ASP A 217 66.77 41.80 -4.93
CA ASP A 217 65.65 42.67 -4.55
C ASP A 217 64.20 42.14 -4.33
N ASN A 218 63.92 41.90 -3.05
CA ASN A 218 63.10 42.75 -2.15
C ASN A 218 61.60 42.44 -1.86
N ALA A 219 61.29 42.56 -0.55
CA ALA A 219 60.02 42.81 0.18
C ALA A 219 58.98 41.67 0.35
N THR A 220 58.73 41.09 1.55
CA THR A 220 57.97 41.61 2.75
C THR A 220 56.44 41.58 2.51
N SER A 221 55.48 41.15 3.35
CA SER A 221 55.29 40.71 4.76
C SER A 221 53.97 39.89 4.85
N VAL A 222 53.85 38.78 5.57
CA VAL A 222 53.32 38.58 6.96
C VAL A 222 52.11 39.45 7.39
N ALA A 223 50.96 38.83 7.72
CA ALA A 223 50.35 38.83 9.07
C ALA A 223 48.94 38.20 9.12
N ALA A 224 48.70 37.50 10.24
CA ALA A 224 47.52 36.72 10.62
C ALA A 224 46.44 37.56 11.33
N THR A 225 45.18 37.07 11.41
CA THR A 225 44.30 37.29 12.57
C THR A 225 43.15 36.28 12.62
N SER A 226 42.76 35.90 13.84
CA SER A 226 41.75 34.92 14.24
C SER A 226 40.61 35.58 15.04
N GLU A 227 39.53 34.81 15.23
CA GLU A 227 38.46 34.88 16.26
C GLU A 227 37.12 35.63 16.00
N GLU A 228 36.10 34.80 15.69
CA GLU A 228 34.76 34.60 16.31
C GLU A 228 34.00 35.73 17.07
N THR A 229 32.70 35.90 16.75
CA THR A 229 31.60 36.18 17.71
C THR A 229 30.21 35.98 17.08
N VAL A 230 29.29 35.48 17.91
CA VAL A 230 27.90 35.05 17.67
C VAL A 230 26.90 36.21 17.78
N ALA A 231 25.84 36.24 16.95
CA ALA A 231 24.55 36.84 17.31
C ALA A 231 23.38 36.40 16.40
N ASP A 232 22.38 35.82 17.04
CA ASP A 232 21.03 35.41 16.61
C ASP A 232 20.08 36.61 16.41
N LYS A 233 19.22 36.59 15.37
CA LYS A 233 17.93 37.33 15.27
C LYS A 233 16.98 36.69 14.24
N THR A 234 15.84 36.20 14.71
CA THR A 234 14.59 36.05 13.94
C THR A 234 13.81 37.37 13.86
N PRO A 235 12.88 37.52 12.89
CA PRO A 235 11.48 37.75 13.26
C PRO A 235 10.45 37.06 12.35
N VAL A 236 9.18 37.24 12.72
CA VAL A 236 7.98 36.40 12.54
C VAL A 236 6.94 37.12 11.63
N GLU A 237 6.25 36.34 10.77
CA GLU A 237 4.80 36.38 10.38
C GLU A 237 4.16 37.63 9.70
N ASN A 238 3.42 37.45 8.57
CA ASN A 238 1.93 37.37 8.49
C ASN A 238 1.32 37.46 7.04
N VAL A 239 0.56 36.43 6.64
CA VAL A 239 -0.78 36.32 5.96
C VAL A 239 -1.29 37.33 4.90
N GLN A 240 -1.78 36.84 3.73
CA GLN A 240 -3.17 36.98 3.20
C GLN A 240 -3.42 36.34 1.79
N VAL A 241 -4.70 36.21 1.41
CA VAL A 241 -5.39 35.19 0.57
C VAL A 241 -6.01 35.79 -0.73
N GLU A 242 -6.50 34.93 -1.65
CA GLU A 242 -7.52 35.12 -2.74
C GLU A 242 -7.00 35.59 -4.13
N THR A 243 -7.51 35.23 -5.34
CA THR A 243 -8.56 34.34 -5.92
C THR A 243 -8.37 34.24 -7.47
N GLU A 244 -8.88 33.15 -8.08
CA GLU A 244 -9.41 32.88 -9.46
C GLU A 244 -8.94 33.60 -10.76
N SER A 245 -8.67 32.81 -11.84
CA SER A 245 -9.48 32.71 -13.10
C SER A 245 -8.71 32.36 -14.40
N ALA A 246 -9.40 31.59 -15.28
CA ALA A 246 -9.44 31.61 -16.77
C ALA A 246 -8.67 30.56 -17.65
N THR A 247 -9.47 29.63 -18.21
CA THR A 247 -9.65 29.14 -19.61
C THR A 247 -8.61 29.33 -20.74
N VAL A 248 -8.46 28.32 -21.64
CA VAL A 248 -8.77 28.33 -23.12
C VAL A 248 -8.07 27.19 -23.96
N GLU A 249 -8.92 26.41 -24.68
CA GLU A 249 -8.88 25.82 -26.06
C GLU A 249 -7.93 24.71 -26.64
N LYS A 250 -8.59 23.72 -27.31
CA LYS A 250 -8.41 23.06 -28.66
C LYS A 250 -7.08 22.35 -29.04
N ALA A 251 -6.97 21.32 -29.91
CA ALA A 251 -7.84 20.56 -30.83
C ALA A 251 -7.15 19.25 -31.34
N ASP A 252 -7.97 18.27 -31.76
CA ASP A 252 -7.94 17.32 -32.90
C ASP A 252 -6.79 16.33 -33.28
N ASP A 253 -7.26 15.15 -33.72
CA ASP A 253 -6.80 14.22 -34.79
C ASP A 253 -5.58 13.26 -34.57
N VAL A 254 -5.48 12.01 -35.08
CA VAL A 254 -6.35 10.91 -35.60
C VAL A 254 -5.41 9.77 -36.11
N THR A 255 -5.72 8.49 -35.81
CA THR A 255 -5.46 7.23 -36.60
C THR A 255 -4.00 6.79 -36.94
N THR A 256 -3.59 5.55 -37.31
CA THR A 256 -4.16 4.19 -37.55
C THR A 256 -2.98 3.27 -37.93
N GLU A 257 -2.80 2.14 -37.24
CA GLU A 257 -2.87 0.77 -37.78
C GLU A 257 -1.62 0.09 -38.41
N SER A 258 -1.49 -1.20 -38.03
CA SER A 258 -1.30 -2.40 -38.87
C SER A 258 0.10 -3.09 -38.93
N ARG A 259 0.27 -4.32 -38.38
CA ARG A 259 -0.02 -5.69 -38.94
C ARG A 259 1.10 -6.16 -39.92
N VAL A 260 1.81 -7.31 -39.86
CA VAL A 260 1.45 -8.73 -39.67
C VAL A 260 2.74 -9.61 -39.62
N ALA A 261 2.78 -10.59 -38.70
CA ALA A 261 3.30 -11.99 -38.73
C ALA A 261 4.72 -12.34 -39.29
N ARG A 262 5.42 -13.41 -38.85
CA ARG A 262 4.97 -14.78 -38.48
C ARG A 262 6.15 -15.63 -37.96
N ARG A 263 5.82 -16.64 -37.12
CA ARG A 263 6.53 -17.92 -36.76
C ARG A 263 7.53 -17.86 -35.59
N LYS A 264 7.14 -18.29 -34.37
CA LYS A 264 7.16 -19.67 -33.79
C LYS A 264 8.57 -20.29 -33.86
N HIS A 265 9.29 -20.60 -32.78
CA HIS A 265 8.89 -21.22 -31.50
C HIS A 265 9.98 -21.00 -30.41
N GLY A 266 9.57 -20.91 -29.13
CA GLY A 266 10.39 -21.32 -27.98
C GLY A 266 10.73 -20.27 -26.91
N GLY A 267 9.84 -20.08 -25.94
CA GLY A 267 10.09 -19.33 -24.69
C GLY A 267 9.32 -18.01 -24.59
N ILE A 268 8.23 -17.95 -23.83
CA ILE A 268 7.48 -16.68 -23.64
C ILE A 268 8.11 -15.92 -22.46
N ARG A 269 9.27 -15.32 -22.72
CA ARG A 269 9.55 -13.98 -22.18
C ARG A 269 8.53 -13.04 -22.84
N GLY A 270 7.65 -12.41 -22.07
CA GLY A 270 6.80 -11.35 -22.63
C GLY A 270 5.47 -11.14 -21.92
N PHE A 271 5.48 -10.25 -20.93
CA PHE A 271 4.29 -9.44 -20.61
C PHE A 271 4.60 -7.93 -20.67
N PHE A 272 5.87 -7.51 -20.56
CA PHE A 272 6.27 -6.10 -20.56
C PHE A 272 6.55 -5.46 -21.93
N ALA A 273 6.43 -6.20 -23.05
CA ALA A 273 6.79 -5.68 -24.37
C ALA A 273 5.65 -4.95 -25.11
N ARG A 274 4.47 -4.78 -24.50
CA ARG A 274 3.30 -4.17 -25.17
C ARG A 274 2.99 -2.73 -24.76
N LEU A 275 3.76 -2.14 -23.84
CA LEU A 275 3.49 -0.79 -23.32
C LEU A 275 4.32 0.34 -23.98
N PHE A 276 5.39 0.03 -24.70
CA PHE A 276 6.24 1.07 -25.31
C PHE A 276 6.63 0.75 -26.75
N GLY A 277 5.89 1.31 -27.70
CA GLY A 277 6.49 1.72 -28.98
C GLY A 277 5.75 1.39 -30.27
N ARG A 278 4.95 2.39 -30.71
CA ARG A 278 5.12 3.14 -31.97
C ARG A 278 4.23 2.77 -33.17
N LYS A 279 3.41 3.79 -33.52
CA LYS A 279 2.75 4.12 -34.79
C LYS A 279 3.31 3.39 -36.02
N GLY A 280 2.48 2.54 -36.63
CA GLY A 280 1.62 3.01 -37.74
C GLY A 280 0.30 3.46 -37.12
#